data_AF-A0A6N8U898-F1
#
_entry.id   AF-A0A6N8U898-F1
#
_cell.length_a   1.000
_cell.length_b   1.000
_cell.length_c   1.000
_cell.angle_alpha   90.00
_cell.angle_beta   90.00
_cell.angle_gamma   90.00
#
_symmetry.space_group_name_H-M   'P 1'
#
loop_
_entity.id
_entity.type
_entity.pdbx_description
1 polymer ?
#
loop_
_entity_poly.entity_id
_entity_poly.type
_entity_poly.pdbx_seq_one_letter_code
_entity_poly.pdbx_strand_id
1 'polypeptide(L)'
;MQIKKVALDKNSMYEIHMDDGTSFKAHEESVVKYRLISDRVLEPKEYQQILRAIQYDQAYVKALGYISFKLRSEQEMRKYLEEGYHPDMIDQTVLRLKEEGYVNDGHYAKALRNTMLSTTDKGPYALQRELKKHRIDEDIIKENVEAFSAEVDGERMNKLKDKQLKRHKGAYRQFRMKLTEKLHQRGYGKEHIELIDFDDDFDETTHFDKDFEKYFNKYQRKETGFALKQKLTQALMRKGYGYDLIQEKLGGMDDETFEYHDET
;
A
#
# COMPACT_ATOMS: atom_id res chain seq x y z
N MET A 1 -42.47 7.03 29.98
CA MET A 1 -42.21 7.94 28.84
C MET A 1 -43.30 7.70 27.81
N GLN A 2 -43.82 8.72 27.14
CA GLN A 2 -44.95 8.61 26.21
C GLN A 2 -44.56 9.07 24.81
N ILE A 3 -45.02 8.35 23.78
CA ILE A 3 -44.84 8.76 22.38
C ILE A 3 -45.88 9.84 22.05
N LYS A 4 -45.41 11.05 21.69
CA LYS A 4 -46.27 12.17 21.28
C LYS A 4 -46.64 12.12 19.81
N LYS A 5 -45.69 11.76 18.95
CA LYS A 5 -45.86 11.84 17.50
C LYS A 5 -44.97 10.83 16.80
N VAL A 6 -45.49 10.25 15.73
CA VAL A 6 -44.73 9.43 14.78
C VAL A 6 -44.88 10.07 13.40
N ALA A 7 -43.76 10.49 12.80
CA ALA A 7 -43.75 11.19 11.52
C ALA A 7 -42.91 10.44 10.49
N LEU A 8 -43.36 10.40 9.23
CA LEU A 8 -42.58 9.82 8.13
C LEU A 8 -41.52 10.83 7.64
N ASP A 9 -40.28 10.38 7.53
CA ASP A 9 -39.13 11.10 7.01
C ASP A 9 -38.82 10.69 5.55
N LYS A 10 -38.02 11.50 4.84
CA LYS A 10 -37.79 11.42 3.38
C LYS A 10 -37.11 10.11 2.90
N ASN A 11 -36.56 9.30 3.81
CA ASN A 11 -35.82 8.07 3.50
C ASN A 11 -36.57 6.79 3.94
N SER A 12 -37.90 6.79 3.98
CA SER A 12 -38.70 5.67 4.51
C SER A 12 -38.36 5.31 5.97
N MET A 13 -37.87 6.31 6.70
CA MET A 13 -37.63 6.25 8.15
C MET A 13 -38.77 6.94 8.86
N TYR A 14 -39.11 6.48 10.05
CA TYR A 14 -40.03 7.17 10.94
C TYR A 14 -39.25 7.87 12.04
N GLU A 15 -39.61 9.11 12.34
CA GLU A 15 -39.14 9.84 13.49
C GLU A 15 -40.18 9.76 14.62
N ILE A 16 -39.78 9.19 15.75
CA ILE A 16 -40.61 9.01 16.94
C ILE A 16 -40.24 10.11 17.93
N HIS A 17 -41.19 10.99 18.23
CA HIS A 17 -41.03 12.08 19.20
C HIS A 17 -41.63 11.69 20.54
N MET A 18 -40.84 11.82 21.60
CA MET A 18 -41.21 11.51 22.98
C MET A 18 -41.77 12.75 23.69
N ASP A 19 -42.44 12.53 24.82
CA ASP A 19 -43.02 13.56 25.66
C ASP A 19 -42.01 14.48 26.33
N ASP A 20 -40.84 13.95 26.65
CA ASP A 20 -39.66 14.63 27.22
C ASP A 20 -38.87 15.49 26.21
N GLY A 21 -39.29 15.49 24.94
CA GLY A 21 -38.64 16.25 23.86
C GLY A 21 -37.53 15.49 23.12
N THR A 22 -37.20 14.26 23.52
CA THR A 22 -36.27 13.41 22.77
C THR A 22 -36.92 12.85 21.50
N SER A 23 -36.12 12.52 20.49
CA SER A 23 -36.58 11.76 19.33
C SER A 23 -35.56 10.73 18.89
N PHE A 24 -36.04 9.67 18.24
CA PHE A 24 -35.19 8.68 17.59
C PHE A 24 -35.81 8.25 16.27
N LYS A 25 -34.97 7.77 15.35
CA LYS A 25 -35.39 7.26 14.04
C LYS A 25 -35.52 5.75 14.07
N ALA A 26 -36.51 5.21 13.37
CA ALA A 26 -36.72 3.77 13.23
C ALA A 26 -37.18 3.42 11.81
N HIS A 27 -36.87 2.21 11.34
CA HIS A 27 -37.45 1.68 10.10
C HIS A 27 -38.92 1.29 10.33
N GLU A 28 -39.70 1.22 9.25
CA GLU A 28 -41.11 0.79 9.29
C GLU A 28 -41.29 -0.53 10.05
N GLU A 29 -40.43 -1.52 9.77
CA GLU A 29 -40.48 -2.83 10.43
C GLU A 29 -40.35 -2.72 11.96
N SER A 30 -39.46 -1.86 12.45
CA SER A 30 -39.29 -1.63 13.89
C SER A 30 -40.51 -0.92 14.50
N VAL A 31 -41.11 0.03 13.79
CA VAL A 31 -42.33 0.73 14.21
C VAL A 31 -43.47 -0.26 14.40
N VAL A 32 -43.65 -1.17 13.44
CA VAL A 32 -44.67 -2.22 13.48
C VAL A 32 -44.37 -3.25 14.57
N LYS A 33 -43.14 -3.80 14.58
CA LYS A 33 -42.69 -4.85 15.51
C LYS A 33 -42.88 -4.44 16.96
N TYR A 34 -42.45 -3.23 17.30
CA TYR A 34 -42.57 -2.75 18.66
C TYR A 34 -43.92 -2.10 18.92
N ARG A 35 -44.74 -1.76 17.92
CA ARG A 35 -45.98 -0.96 18.05
C ARG A 35 -45.71 0.46 18.55
N LEU A 36 -44.80 1.16 17.88
CA LEU A 36 -44.47 2.56 18.18
C LEU A 36 -45.55 3.47 17.57
N ILE A 37 -46.66 3.66 18.30
CA ILE A 37 -47.78 4.52 17.92
C ILE A 37 -47.93 5.68 18.91
N SER A 38 -48.57 6.76 18.48
CA SER A 38 -48.92 7.88 19.35
C SER A 38 -49.68 7.40 20.58
N ASP A 39 -49.47 8.09 21.70
CA ASP A 39 -50.06 7.83 23.02
C ASP A 39 -49.63 6.54 23.72
N ARG A 40 -48.73 5.75 23.11
CA ARG A 40 -48.15 4.62 23.80
C ARG A 40 -47.21 5.08 24.92
N VAL A 41 -47.42 4.51 26.10
CA VAL A 41 -46.52 4.65 27.25
C VAL A 41 -45.54 3.48 27.26
N LEU A 42 -44.26 3.81 27.39
CA LEU A 42 -43.15 2.88 27.53
C LEU A 42 -42.55 3.02 28.92
N GLU A 43 -42.31 1.89 29.58
CA GLU A 43 -41.48 1.85 30.78
C GLU A 43 -40.03 2.20 30.42
N PRO A 44 -39.25 2.85 31.32
CA PRO A 44 -37.86 3.21 31.03
C PRO A 44 -36.99 2.02 30.59
N LYS A 45 -37.19 0.84 31.17
CA LYS A 45 -36.47 -0.38 30.78
C LYS A 45 -36.86 -0.85 29.38
N GLU A 46 -38.15 -0.88 29.08
CA GLU A 46 -38.68 -1.26 27.77
C GLU A 46 -38.20 -0.28 26.68
N TYR A 47 -38.26 1.02 26.95
CA TYR A 47 -37.77 2.06 26.06
C TYR A 47 -36.29 1.85 25.69
N GLN A 48 -35.44 1.62 26.71
CA GLN A 48 -34.01 1.38 26.48
C GLN A 48 -33.75 0.08 25.69
N GLN A 49 -34.52 -0.98 25.94
CA GLN A 49 -34.42 -2.23 25.19
C GLN A 49 -34.81 -2.03 23.71
N ILE A 50 -35.92 -1.34 23.46
CA ILE A 50 -36.38 -1.03 22.10
C ILE A 50 -35.36 -0.16 21.36
N LEU A 51 -34.87 0.90 21.99
CA LEU A 51 -33.89 1.80 21.39
C LEU A 51 -32.61 1.05 21.00
N ARG A 52 -32.13 0.18 21.89
CA ARG A 52 -30.98 -0.69 21.63
C ARG A 52 -31.23 -1.60 20.43
N ALA A 53 -32.37 -2.29 20.39
CA ALA A 53 -32.69 -3.18 19.27
C ALA A 53 -32.77 -2.43 17.93
N ILE A 54 -33.35 -1.22 17.91
CA ILE A 54 -33.42 -0.39 16.71
C ILE A 54 -32.03 0.05 16.24
N GLN A 55 -31.18 0.50 17.16
CA GLN A 55 -29.81 0.89 16.84
C GLN A 55 -28.99 -0.28 16.30
N TYR A 56 -29.18 -1.47 16.84
CA TYR A 56 -28.55 -2.70 16.35
C TYR A 56 -28.95 -3.00 14.89
N ASP A 57 -30.26 -2.99 14.59
CA ASP A 57 -30.76 -3.24 13.24
C ASP A 57 -30.23 -2.19 12.24
N GLN A 58 -30.19 -0.92 12.65
CA GLN A 58 -29.61 0.17 11.86
C GLN A 58 -28.11 -0.02 11.60
N ALA A 59 -27.33 -0.40 12.63
CA ALA A 59 -25.91 -0.65 12.49
C ALA A 59 -25.65 -1.78 11.49
N TYR A 60 -26.43 -2.85 11.57
CA TYR A 60 -26.34 -3.99 10.67
C TYR A 60 -26.69 -3.63 9.22
N VAL A 61 -27.79 -2.92 8.98
CA VAL A 61 -28.16 -2.45 7.62
C VAL A 61 -27.08 -1.50 7.06
N LYS A 62 -26.56 -0.59 7.89
CA LYS A 62 -25.48 0.32 7.50
C LYS A 62 -24.21 -0.46 7.14
N ALA A 63 -23.87 -1.50 7.91
CA ALA A 63 -22.73 -2.36 7.64
C ALA A 63 -22.88 -3.15 6.33
N LEU A 64 -24.05 -3.73 6.06
CA LEU A 64 -24.33 -4.41 4.79
C LEU A 64 -24.17 -3.46 3.59
N GLY A 65 -24.69 -2.23 3.72
CA GLY A 65 -24.46 -1.18 2.74
C GLY A 65 -22.97 -0.94 2.48
N TYR A 66 -22.16 -0.86 3.53
CA TYR A 66 -20.72 -0.63 3.42
C TYR A 66 -19.94 -1.79 2.75
N ILE A 67 -20.33 -3.04 3.01
CA ILE A 67 -19.73 -4.25 2.41
C ILE A 67 -20.11 -4.36 0.92
N SER A 68 -21.30 -3.93 0.54
CA SER A 68 -21.81 -4.09 -0.84
C SER A 68 -20.91 -3.45 -1.91
N PHE A 69 -20.15 -2.41 -1.56
CA PHE A 69 -19.26 -1.73 -2.50
C PHE A 69 -17.94 -2.47 -2.74
N LYS A 70 -17.37 -3.07 -1.70
CA LYS A 70 -16.13 -3.87 -1.76
C LYS A 70 -15.94 -4.66 -0.47
N LEU A 71 -15.13 -5.70 -0.57
CA LEU A 71 -14.68 -6.50 0.57
C LEU A 71 -14.02 -5.63 1.65
N ARG A 72 -14.32 -5.94 2.92
CA ARG A 72 -13.85 -5.22 4.11
C ARG A 72 -13.25 -6.18 5.13
N SER A 73 -12.23 -5.73 5.84
CA SER A 73 -11.76 -6.39 7.05
C SER A 73 -12.68 -6.11 8.23
N GLU A 74 -12.57 -6.91 9.29
CA GLU A 74 -13.24 -6.66 10.55
C GLU A 74 -12.91 -5.26 11.10
N GLN A 75 -11.63 -4.87 11.07
CA GLN A 75 -11.20 -3.57 11.58
C GLN A 75 -11.74 -2.39 10.77
N GLU A 76 -11.84 -2.53 9.44
CA GLU A 76 -12.50 -1.52 8.61
C GLU A 76 -13.98 -1.38 8.99
N MET A 77 -14.67 -2.50 9.25
CA MET A 77 -16.06 -2.49 9.66
C MET A 77 -16.27 -1.81 11.01
N ARG A 78 -15.44 -2.16 12.01
CA ARG A 78 -15.48 -1.55 13.34
C ARG A 78 -15.30 -0.04 13.27
N LYS A 79 -14.23 0.40 12.59
CA LYS A 79 -13.93 1.82 12.39
C LYS A 79 -15.06 2.57 11.69
N TYR A 80 -15.74 1.93 10.74
CA TYR A 80 -16.87 2.53 10.04
C TYR A 80 -18.11 2.73 10.94
N LEU A 81 -18.33 1.84 11.90
CA LEU A 81 -19.46 1.91 12.83
C LEU A 81 -19.17 2.79 14.07
N GLU A 82 -17.90 2.99 14.44
CA GLU A 82 -17.45 3.82 15.58
C GLU A 82 -18.00 5.25 15.57
N GLU A 83 -18.26 5.84 14.40
CA GLU A 83 -18.78 7.21 14.30
C GLU A 83 -20.24 7.37 14.78
N GLY A 84 -21.01 6.27 14.87
CA GLY A 84 -22.45 6.33 15.11
C GLY A 84 -23.02 5.35 16.12
N TYR A 85 -22.22 4.41 16.62
CA TYR A 85 -22.71 3.33 17.47
C TYR A 85 -21.80 3.07 18.67
N HIS A 86 -22.38 2.63 19.77
CA HIS A 86 -21.65 2.25 20.98
C HIS A 86 -20.85 0.95 20.77
N PRO A 87 -19.67 0.76 21.40
CA PRO A 87 -18.84 -0.44 21.24
C PRO A 87 -19.60 -1.78 21.32
N ASP A 88 -20.45 -1.97 22.34
CA ASP A 88 -21.27 -3.18 22.49
C ASP A 88 -22.13 -3.50 21.24
N MET A 89 -22.67 -2.46 20.58
CA MET A 89 -23.46 -2.63 19.35
C MET A 89 -22.59 -3.01 18.16
N ILE A 90 -21.40 -2.42 18.09
CA ILE A 90 -20.41 -2.73 17.04
C ILE A 90 -19.99 -4.19 17.18
N ASP A 91 -19.70 -4.64 18.40
CA ASP A 91 -19.33 -6.04 18.67
C ASP A 91 -20.41 -7.02 18.23
N GLN A 92 -21.67 -6.78 18.62
CA GLN A 92 -22.79 -7.64 18.22
C GLN A 92 -23.02 -7.62 16.71
N THR A 93 -22.89 -6.45 16.08
CA THR A 93 -23.10 -6.30 14.63
C THR A 93 -22.02 -7.05 13.86
N VAL A 94 -20.75 -6.84 14.24
CA VAL A 94 -19.60 -7.51 13.64
C VAL A 94 -19.66 -9.01 13.85
N LEU A 95 -20.03 -9.47 15.04
CA LEU A 95 -20.20 -10.90 15.32
C LEU A 95 -21.21 -11.54 14.36
N ARG A 96 -22.39 -10.94 14.22
CA ARG A 96 -23.41 -11.43 13.27
C ARG A 96 -22.89 -11.45 11.84
N LEU A 97 -22.20 -10.39 11.40
CA LEU A 97 -21.62 -10.33 10.06
C LEU A 97 -20.57 -11.41 9.82
N LYS A 98 -19.83 -11.82 10.85
CA LYS A 98 -18.87 -12.92 10.78
C LYS A 98 -19.56 -14.27 10.73
N GLU A 99 -20.58 -14.49 11.56
CA GLU A 99 -21.37 -15.72 11.58
C GLU A 99 -22.09 -15.97 10.24
N GLU A 100 -22.60 -14.91 9.62
CA GLU A 100 -23.23 -14.96 8.30
C GLU A 100 -22.21 -14.96 7.14
N GLY A 101 -20.91 -14.82 7.44
CA GLY A 101 -19.82 -14.90 6.45
C GLY A 101 -19.59 -13.63 5.62
N TYR A 102 -20.27 -12.52 5.92
CA TYR A 102 -20.06 -11.24 5.25
C TYR A 102 -18.71 -10.59 5.59
N VAL A 103 -18.22 -10.81 6.81
CA VAL A 103 -16.90 -10.37 7.27
C VAL A 103 -16.04 -11.60 7.53
N ASN A 104 -14.92 -11.69 6.80
CA ASN A 104 -13.97 -12.77 6.95
C ASN A 104 -12.56 -12.28 6.60
N ASP A 105 -11.72 -12.13 7.64
CA ASP A 105 -10.37 -11.60 7.50
C ASP A 105 -9.43 -12.52 6.71
N GLY A 106 -9.64 -13.85 6.77
CA GLY A 106 -8.90 -14.81 5.94
C GLY A 106 -9.21 -14.65 4.46
N HIS A 107 -10.50 -14.53 4.13
CA HIS A 107 -10.95 -14.24 2.77
C HIS A 107 -10.45 -12.87 2.28
N TYR A 108 -10.51 -11.85 3.15
CA TYR A 108 -9.95 -10.52 2.88
C TYR A 108 -8.47 -10.58 2.54
N ALA A 109 -7.66 -11.24 3.38
CA ALA A 109 -6.22 -11.33 3.18
C ALA A 109 -5.86 -12.03 1.86
N LYS A 110 -6.56 -13.13 1.55
CA LYS A 110 -6.39 -13.87 0.29
C LYS A 110 -6.76 -13.04 -0.93
N ALA A 111 -7.90 -12.34 -0.88
CA ALA A 111 -8.33 -11.47 -1.98
C ALA A 111 -7.35 -10.31 -2.20
N LEU A 112 -6.86 -9.70 -1.12
CA LEU A 112 -5.87 -8.62 -1.19
C LEU A 112 -4.55 -9.12 -1.79
N ARG A 113 -4.05 -10.28 -1.34
CA ARG A 113 -2.86 -10.94 -1.90
C ARG A 113 -2.98 -11.14 -3.40
N ASN A 114 -4.05 -11.78 -3.85
CA ASN A 114 -4.29 -12.08 -5.27
C ASN A 114 -4.39 -10.80 -6.11
N THR A 115 -5.03 -9.75 -5.57
CA THR A 115 -5.11 -8.45 -6.21
C THR A 115 -3.73 -7.81 -6.34
N MET A 116 -2.91 -7.84 -5.28
CA MET A 116 -1.57 -7.28 -5.28
C MET A 116 -0.64 -8.02 -6.26
N LEU A 117 -0.73 -9.35 -6.31
CA LEU A 117 0.00 -10.18 -7.27
C LEU A 117 -0.35 -9.77 -8.72
N SER A 118 -1.63 -9.59 -9.02
CA SER A 118 -2.11 -9.39 -10.39
C SER A 118 -1.99 -7.94 -10.90
N THR A 119 -2.12 -6.96 -10.01
CA THR A 119 -2.32 -5.55 -10.42
C THR A 119 -1.21 -4.61 -9.97
N THR A 120 -0.28 -5.07 -9.13
CA THR A 120 0.75 -4.20 -8.54
C THR A 120 2.16 -4.76 -8.67
N ASP A 121 3.12 -3.86 -8.52
CA ASP A 121 4.56 -4.10 -8.40
C ASP A 121 5.02 -4.14 -6.93
N LYS A 122 4.11 -4.46 -5.99
CA LYS A 122 4.40 -4.65 -4.57
C LYS A 122 4.73 -6.11 -4.26
N GLY A 123 5.55 -6.34 -3.24
CA GLY A 123 5.99 -7.66 -2.80
C GLY A 123 5.34 -8.14 -1.48
N PRO A 124 5.72 -9.34 -1.00
CA PRO A 124 5.10 -9.99 0.16
C PRO A 124 5.12 -9.15 1.44
N TYR A 125 6.22 -8.44 1.74
CA TYR A 125 6.30 -7.62 2.95
C TYR A 125 5.46 -6.34 2.86
N ALA A 126 5.10 -5.89 1.66
CA ALA A 126 4.14 -4.81 1.51
C ALA A 126 2.70 -5.30 1.78
N LEU A 127 2.38 -6.55 1.41
CA LEU A 127 1.13 -7.18 1.83
C LEU A 127 1.09 -7.29 3.36
N GLN A 128 2.17 -7.76 3.99
CA GLN A 128 2.26 -7.85 5.44
C GLN A 128 1.92 -6.52 6.13
N ARG A 129 2.52 -5.41 5.67
CA ARG A 129 2.26 -4.07 6.23
C ARG A 129 0.80 -3.64 6.05
N GLU A 130 0.20 -3.93 4.90
CA GLU A 130 -1.20 -3.59 4.63
C GLU A 130 -2.13 -4.41 5.54
N LEU A 131 -1.92 -5.71 5.68
CA LEU A 131 -2.72 -6.56 6.58
C LEU A 131 -2.57 -6.16 8.05
N LYS A 132 -1.35 -5.82 8.50
CA LYS A 132 -1.13 -5.29 9.87
C LYS A 132 -1.88 -3.99 10.13
N LYS A 133 -1.92 -3.10 9.14
CA LYS A 133 -2.70 -1.85 9.23
C LYS A 133 -4.21 -2.12 9.41
N HIS A 134 -4.70 -3.21 8.83
CA HIS A 134 -6.08 -3.70 9.00
C HIS A 134 -6.27 -4.61 10.22
N ARG A 135 -5.26 -4.72 11.10
CA ARG A 135 -5.28 -5.53 12.33
C ARG A 135 -5.72 -6.98 12.10
N ILE A 136 -5.35 -7.54 10.95
CA ILE A 136 -5.55 -8.96 10.65
C ILE A 136 -4.67 -9.79 11.60
N ASP A 137 -5.16 -10.96 11.99
CA ASP A 137 -4.43 -11.91 12.84
C ASP A 137 -3.07 -12.31 12.24
N GLU A 138 -2.06 -12.48 13.10
CA GLU A 138 -0.68 -12.73 12.65
C GLU A 138 -0.55 -14.09 11.94
N ASP A 139 -1.36 -15.10 12.28
CA ASP A 139 -1.34 -16.40 11.60
C ASP A 139 -1.87 -16.28 10.17
N ILE A 140 -2.96 -15.55 9.98
CA ILE A 140 -3.53 -15.24 8.66
C ILE A 140 -2.51 -14.44 7.83
N ILE A 141 -1.85 -13.46 8.46
CA ILE A 141 -0.80 -12.66 7.81
C ILE A 141 0.33 -13.58 7.34
N LYS A 142 0.86 -14.42 8.24
CA LYS A 142 1.99 -15.29 7.94
C LYS A 142 1.67 -16.23 6.78
N GLU A 143 0.53 -16.92 6.83
CA GLU A 143 0.08 -17.81 5.76
C GLU A 143 0.02 -17.10 4.41
N ASN A 144 -0.57 -15.90 4.37
CA ASN A 144 -0.75 -15.16 3.12
C ASN A 144 0.55 -14.56 2.59
N VAL A 145 1.48 -14.17 3.46
CA VAL A 145 2.79 -13.64 3.07
C VAL A 145 3.68 -14.75 2.54
N GLU A 146 3.69 -15.91 3.20
CA GLU A 146 4.41 -17.10 2.73
C GLU A 146 3.87 -17.57 1.38
N ALA A 147 2.55 -17.64 1.23
CA ALA A 147 1.90 -17.96 -0.05
C ALA A 147 2.22 -16.92 -1.14
N PHE A 148 2.28 -15.63 -0.83
CA PHE A 148 2.74 -14.63 -1.80
C PHE A 148 4.19 -14.89 -2.18
N SER A 149 5.08 -15.05 -1.20
CA SER A 149 6.51 -15.25 -1.42
C SER A 149 6.80 -16.46 -2.32
N ALA A 150 6.08 -17.56 -2.12
CA ALA A 150 6.19 -18.76 -2.96
C ALA A 150 5.77 -18.53 -4.43
N GLU A 151 4.89 -17.57 -4.70
CA GLU A 151 4.43 -17.20 -6.04
C GLU A 151 5.36 -16.17 -6.73
N VAL A 152 6.40 -15.68 -6.04
CA VAL A 152 7.37 -14.78 -6.63
C VAL A 152 8.46 -15.59 -7.33
N ASP A 153 8.50 -15.48 -8.66
CA ASP A 153 9.48 -16.15 -9.52
C ASP A 153 10.45 -15.16 -10.19
N GLY A 154 11.48 -15.72 -10.82
CA GLY A 154 12.45 -14.94 -11.59
C GLY A 154 11.81 -14.18 -12.75
N GLU A 155 10.78 -14.73 -13.41
CA GLU A 155 10.09 -14.04 -14.50
C GLU A 155 9.46 -12.71 -14.04
N ARG A 156 8.73 -12.73 -12.92
CA ARG A 156 8.13 -11.54 -12.33
C ARG A 156 9.20 -10.52 -11.97
N MET A 157 10.27 -10.98 -11.31
CA MET A 157 11.34 -10.11 -10.84
C MET A 157 12.11 -9.47 -12.01
N ASN A 158 12.37 -10.23 -13.08
CA ASN A 158 12.98 -9.72 -14.31
C ASN A 158 12.05 -8.76 -15.07
N LYS A 159 10.74 -9.03 -15.15
CA LYS A 159 9.76 -8.07 -15.72
C LYS A 159 9.79 -6.72 -14.98
N LEU A 160 9.95 -6.74 -13.66
CA LEU A 160 10.10 -5.51 -12.85
C LEU A 160 11.43 -4.80 -13.13
N LYS A 161 12.54 -5.55 -13.20
CA LYS A 161 13.86 -5.04 -13.58
C LYS A 161 13.79 -4.36 -14.95
N ASP A 162 13.34 -5.06 -15.99
CA ASP A 162 13.35 -4.58 -17.38
C ASP A 162 12.56 -3.28 -17.56
N LYS A 163 11.41 -3.18 -16.87
CA LYS A 163 10.60 -1.96 -16.87
C LYS A 163 11.35 -0.75 -16.29
N GLN A 164 12.20 -0.96 -15.29
CA GLN A 164 13.04 0.10 -14.73
C GLN A 164 14.30 0.34 -15.58
N LEU A 165 14.90 -0.72 -16.11
CA LEU A 165 16.13 -0.65 -16.91
C LEU A 165 15.92 0.20 -18.17
N LYS A 166 14.76 0.06 -18.85
CA LYS A 166 14.37 0.89 -20.00
C LYS A 166 14.38 2.41 -19.73
N ARG A 167 14.29 2.83 -18.47
CA ARG A 167 14.25 4.24 -18.06
C ARG A 167 15.55 4.69 -17.40
N HIS A 168 16.47 3.77 -17.14
CA HIS A 168 17.71 4.05 -16.45
C HIS A 168 18.70 4.76 -17.37
N LYS A 169 19.51 5.62 -16.76
CA LYS A 169 20.59 6.37 -17.42
C LYS A 169 21.80 6.38 -16.50
N GLY A 170 22.97 6.09 -17.06
CA GLY A 170 24.23 6.01 -16.32
C GLY A 170 24.64 4.57 -16.01
N ALA A 171 25.63 4.42 -15.13
CA ALA A 171 26.25 3.14 -14.83
C ALA A 171 25.25 2.07 -14.36
N TYR A 172 25.43 0.85 -14.84
CA TYR A 172 24.61 -0.32 -14.53
C TYR A 172 24.74 -0.73 -13.06
N ARG A 173 25.92 -0.57 -12.45
CA ARG A 173 26.09 -0.80 -11.00
C ARG A 173 25.17 0.11 -10.17
N GLN A 174 25.01 1.37 -10.58
CA GLN A 174 24.08 2.29 -9.91
C GLN A 174 22.62 1.87 -10.12
N PHE A 175 22.29 1.34 -11.31
CA PHE A 175 20.97 0.77 -11.55
C PHE A 175 20.67 -0.38 -10.58
N ARG A 176 21.57 -1.36 -10.47
CA ARG A 176 21.40 -2.51 -9.56
C ARG A 176 21.15 -2.08 -8.12
N MET A 177 21.93 -1.11 -7.62
CA MET A 177 21.76 -0.56 -6.27
C MET A 177 20.40 0.11 -6.09
N LYS A 178 20.01 1.01 -7.01
CA LYS A 178 18.72 1.72 -6.94
C LYS A 178 17.53 0.79 -7.10
N LEU A 179 17.65 -0.22 -7.95
CA LEU A 179 16.61 -1.24 -8.15
C LEU A 179 16.41 -2.04 -6.86
N THR A 180 17.49 -2.50 -6.24
CA THR A 180 17.46 -3.25 -4.97
C THR A 180 16.78 -2.43 -3.87
N GLU A 181 17.18 -1.17 -3.69
CA GLU A 181 16.55 -0.27 -2.70
C GLU A 181 15.05 -0.08 -2.98
N LYS A 182 14.70 0.17 -4.25
CA LYS A 182 13.31 0.35 -4.65
C LYS A 182 12.48 -0.91 -4.39
N LEU A 183 12.99 -2.09 -4.72
CA LEU A 183 12.29 -3.37 -4.50
C LEU A 183 12.11 -3.67 -3.02
N HIS A 184 13.12 -3.38 -2.18
CA HIS A 184 12.98 -3.45 -0.72
C HIS A 184 11.88 -2.53 -0.21
N GLN A 185 11.83 -1.28 -0.66
CA GLN A 185 10.74 -0.35 -0.31
C GLN A 185 9.37 -0.87 -0.78
N ARG A 186 9.32 -1.53 -1.95
CA ARG A 186 8.12 -2.21 -2.46
C ARG A 186 7.79 -3.51 -1.73
N GLY A 187 8.60 -3.95 -0.77
CA GLY A 187 8.32 -5.10 0.09
C GLY A 187 8.81 -6.43 -0.46
N TYR A 188 9.82 -6.42 -1.33
CA TYR A 188 10.57 -7.63 -1.69
C TYR A 188 11.73 -7.84 -0.71
N GLY A 189 11.91 -9.09 -0.28
CA GLY A 189 13.05 -9.52 0.54
C GLY A 189 14.29 -9.82 -0.30
N LYS A 190 15.36 -10.23 0.37
CA LYS A 190 16.65 -10.52 -0.27
C LYS A 190 16.55 -11.74 -1.19
N GLU A 191 15.88 -12.78 -0.71
CA GLU A 191 15.59 -14.04 -1.41
C GLU A 191 14.87 -13.81 -2.74
N HIS A 192 14.01 -12.78 -2.82
CA HIS A 192 13.31 -12.43 -4.05
C HIS A 192 14.21 -11.67 -5.04
N ILE A 193 15.11 -10.82 -4.52
CA ILE A 193 16.03 -10.02 -5.33
C ILE A 193 17.13 -10.90 -5.93
N GLU A 194 17.53 -11.96 -5.23
CA GLU A 194 18.46 -12.98 -5.73
C GLU A 194 17.92 -13.76 -6.95
N LEU A 195 16.60 -13.73 -7.20
CA LEU A 195 15.98 -14.29 -8.41
C LEU A 195 16.14 -13.41 -9.66
N ILE A 196 16.62 -12.17 -9.51
CA ILE A 196 16.84 -11.27 -10.63
C ILE A 196 18.09 -11.70 -11.36
N ASP A 197 17.94 -11.92 -12.66
CA ASP A 197 19.08 -12.08 -13.55
C ASP A 197 19.64 -10.71 -13.87
N PHE A 198 20.93 -10.50 -13.62
CA PHE A 198 21.62 -9.26 -13.93
C PHE A 198 22.66 -9.43 -15.03
N ASP A 199 22.70 -10.57 -15.72
CA ASP A 199 23.52 -10.78 -16.91
C ASP A 199 22.84 -10.14 -18.13
N ASP A 200 22.57 -8.84 -18.04
CA ASP A 200 22.02 -8.06 -19.13
C ASP A 200 23.16 -7.46 -19.96
N ASP A 201 23.03 -7.54 -21.29
CA ASP A 201 23.83 -6.76 -22.26
C ASP A 201 23.44 -5.27 -22.25
N PHE A 202 23.48 -4.64 -21.07
CA PHE A 202 23.16 -3.22 -20.93
C PHE A 202 24.33 -2.36 -21.42
N ASP A 203 24.15 -1.74 -22.59
CA ASP A 203 25.13 -0.79 -23.12
C ASP A 203 25.13 0.53 -22.31
N GLU A 204 26.12 0.66 -21.44
CA GLU A 204 26.38 1.89 -20.67
C GLU A 204 27.34 2.85 -21.36
N THR A 205 27.90 2.51 -22.52
CA THR A 205 29.00 3.23 -23.20
C THR A 205 28.64 4.67 -23.51
N THR A 206 27.45 4.90 -24.08
CA THR A 206 26.97 6.26 -24.40
C THR A 206 26.86 7.15 -23.15
N HIS A 207 26.51 6.58 -22.01
CA HIS A 207 26.39 7.32 -20.75
C HIS A 207 27.76 7.52 -20.10
N PHE A 208 28.61 6.51 -20.20
CA PHE A 208 30.00 6.54 -19.79
C PHE A 208 30.75 7.67 -20.50
N ASP A 209 30.67 7.78 -21.83
CA ASP A 209 31.38 8.82 -22.61
C ASP A 209 30.98 10.24 -22.17
N LYS A 210 29.68 10.48 -21.97
CA LYS A 210 29.18 11.78 -21.48
C LYS A 210 29.70 12.12 -20.09
N ASP A 211 29.75 11.14 -19.20
CA ASP A 211 30.30 11.34 -17.86
C ASP A 211 31.82 11.51 -17.90
N PHE A 212 32.52 10.75 -18.73
CA PHE A 212 33.95 10.83 -18.96
C PHE A 212 34.33 12.25 -19.40
N GLU A 213 33.73 12.76 -20.47
CA GLU A 213 33.97 14.13 -20.97
C GLU A 213 33.72 15.18 -19.89
N LYS A 214 32.63 15.03 -19.13
CA LYS A 214 32.28 15.95 -18.04
C LYS A 214 33.35 15.98 -16.94
N TYR A 215 33.84 14.82 -16.51
CA TYR A 215 34.86 14.74 -15.46
C TYR A 215 36.25 15.13 -15.99
N PHE A 216 36.58 14.75 -17.23
CA PHE A 216 37.81 15.14 -17.90
C PHE A 216 37.92 16.66 -18.01
N ASN A 217 36.90 17.33 -18.54
CA ASN A 217 36.83 18.79 -18.65
C ASN A 217 36.94 19.52 -17.30
N LYS A 218 36.50 18.87 -16.22
CA LYS A 218 36.57 19.40 -14.86
C LYS A 218 37.97 19.28 -14.25
N TYR A 219 38.64 18.15 -14.45
CA TYR A 219 39.91 17.84 -13.79
C TYR A 219 41.14 18.29 -14.59
N GLN A 220 41.07 18.31 -15.93
CA GLN A 220 42.18 18.75 -16.77
C GLN A 220 42.62 20.20 -16.49
N ARG A 221 41.72 21.03 -15.95
CA ARG A 221 42.01 22.42 -15.55
C ARG A 221 42.95 22.54 -14.35
N LYS A 222 43.24 21.44 -13.65
CA LYS A 222 43.94 21.45 -12.35
C LYS A 222 45.06 20.43 -12.25
N GLU A 223 44.97 19.36 -13.04
CA GLU A 223 45.83 18.18 -12.93
C GLU A 223 46.20 17.74 -14.35
N THR A 224 47.39 17.17 -14.52
CA THR A 224 47.90 16.64 -15.80
C THR A 224 48.47 15.24 -15.62
N GLY A 225 48.71 14.56 -16.74
CA GLY A 225 49.36 13.25 -16.81
C GLY A 225 48.74 12.21 -15.87
N PHE A 226 49.58 11.56 -15.08
CA PHE A 226 49.17 10.49 -14.16
C PHE A 226 48.16 10.96 -13.09
N ALA A 227 48.33 12.16 -12.54
CA ALA A 227 47.44 12.69 -11.51
C ALA A 227 46.00 12.89 -12.06
N LEU A 228 45.89 13.37 -13.30
CA LEU A 228 44.62 13.49 -14.01
C LEU A 228 43.96 12.12 -14.25
N LYS A 229 44.71 11.15 -14.78
CA LYS A 229 44.24 9.77 -15.00
C LYS A 229 43.73 9.15 -13.70
N GLN A 230 44.44 9.35 -12.59
CA GLN A 230 44.05 8.84 -11.27
C GLN A 230 42.76 9.49 -10.75
N LYS A 231 42.63 10.82 -10.82
CA LYS A 231 41.41 11.55 -10.39
C LYS A 231 40.19 11.16 -11.21
N LEU A 232 40.36 11.02 -12.52
CA LEU A 232 39.30 10.62 -13.44
C LEU A 232 38.82 9.19 -13.16
N THR A 233 39.77 8.26 -12.98
CA THR A 233 39.47 6.88 -12.60
C THR A 233 38.69 6.82 -11.29
N GLN A 234 39.14 7.54 -10.24
CA GLN A 234 38.44 7.58 -8.96
C GLN A 234 37.01 8.15 -9.09
N ALA A 235 36.81 9.19 -9.89
CA ALA A 235 35.51 9.81 -10.07
C ALA A 235 34.54 8.89 -10.84
N LEU A 236 34.99 8.25 -11.91
CA LEU A 236 34.19 7.32 -12.71
C LEU A 236 33.89 6.02 -11.96
N MET A 237 34.83 5.50 -11.18
CA MET A 237 34.59 4.37 -10.27
C MET A 237 33.56 4.71 -9.20
N ARG A 238 33.61 5.92 -8.62
CA ARG A 238 32.56 6.39 -7.67
C ARG A 238 31.20 6.55 -8.36
N LYS A 239 31.19 6.84 -9.66
CA LYS A 239 29.99 6.82 -10.49
C LYS A 239 29.51 5.40 -10.79
N GLY A 240 30.33 4.37 -10.55
CA GLY A 240 29.93 2.97 -10.64
C GLY A 240 30.25 2.29 -11.97
N TYR A 241 31.02 2.93 -12.85
CA TYR A 241 31.52 2.29 -14.08
C TYR A 241 32.59 1.25 -13.74
N GLY A 242 32.69 0.20 -14.56
CA GLY A 242 33.69 -0.85 -14.44
C GLY A 242 35.12 -0.32 -14.63
N TYR A 243 36.08 -0.91 -13.94
CA TYR A 243 37.49 -0.52 -14.07
C TYR A 243 38.00 -0.77 -15.48
N ASP A 244 37.63 -1.90 -16.08
CA ASP A 244 38.08 -2.30 -17.42
C ASP A 244 37.63 -1.30 -18.49
N LEU A 245 36.36 -0.90 -18.46
CA LEU A 245 35.81 0.14 -19.34
C LEU A 245 36.53 1.49 -19.20
N ILE A 246 36.89 1.86 -17.96
CA ILE A 246 37.66 3.08 -17.70
C ILE A 246 39.07 2.98 -18.31
N GLN A 247 39.76 1.86 -18.09
CA GLN A 247 41.12 1.68 -18.61
C GLN A 247 41.16 1.58 -20.13
N GLU A 248 40.19 0.92 -20.75
CA GLU A 248 40.04 0.87 -22.21
C GLU A 248 39.97 2.28 -22.79
N LYS A 249 39.10 3.14 -22.22
CA LYS A 249 38.98 4.53 -22.66
C LYS A 249 40.27 5.33 -22.43
N LEU A 250 40.92 5.17 -21.28
CA LEU A 250 42.16 5.89 -20.95
C LEU A 250 43.36 5.42 -21.79
N GLY A 251 43.43 4.14 -22.12
CA GLY A 251 44.51 3.55 -22.92
C GLY A 251 44.40 3.90 -24.41
N GLY A 252 43.19 4.21 -24.90
CA GLY A 252 42.96 4.70 -26.26
C GLY A 252 43.20 6.20 -26.46
N MET A 253 43.69 6.92 -25.44
CA MET A 253 43.99 8.35 -25.50
C MET A 253 45.50 8.57 -25.51
N ASP A 254 46.01 9.33 -26.50
CA ASP A 254 47.43 9.65 -26.64
C ASP A 254 47.95 10.41 -25.42
N ASP A 255 49.20 10.19 -25.01
CA ASP A 255 49.77 10.86 -23.83
C ASP A 255 49.78 12.40 -23.96
N GLU A 256 49.80 12.93 -25.19
CA GLU A 256 49.62 14.36 -25.52
C GLU A 256 48.25 14.91 -25.05
N THR A 257 47.21 14.08 -24.96
CA THR A 257 45.88 14.51 -24.48
C THR A 257 45.82 14.78 -22.97
N PHE A 258 46.81 14.29 -22.21
CA PHE A 258 46.90 14.50 -20.75
C PHE A 258 48.01 15.50 -20.37
N GLU A 259 48.81 15.96 -21.32
CA GLU A 259 49.77 17.04 -21.17
C GLU A 259 49.09 18.37 -21.55
N TYR A 260 48.85 19.26 -20.58
CA TYR A 260 48.21 20.55 -20.89
C TYR A 260 49.27 21.59 -21.26
N HIS A 261 49.01 22.31 -22.36
CA HIS A 261 49.58 23.62 -22.67
C HIS A 261 49.01 24.68 -21.72
N ASP A 262 49.87 25.26 -20.89
CA ASP A 262 49.64 26.55 -20.27
C ASP A 262 50.23 27.63 -21.19
N GLU A 263 49.39 28.32 -21.95
CA GLU A 263 49.70 29.69 -22.36
C GLU A 263 48.44 30.57 -22.20
N THR A 264 48.48 31.34 -21.10
CA THR A 264 47.72 32.56 -20.73
C THR A 264 46.39 32.41 -19.98
#